data_AF-A0AAW6TFB7-F1
#
_entry.id   AF-A0AAW6TFB7-F1
#
_cell.length_a   1.000
_cell.length_b   1.000
_cell.length_c   1.000
_cell.angle_alpha   90.00
_cell.angle_beta   90.00
_cell.angle_gamma   90.00
#
_symmetry.space_group_name_H-M   'P 1'
#
loop_
_entity.id
_entity.type
_entity.pdbx_description
1 polymer ?
#
loop_
_entity_poly.entity_id
_entity_poly.type
_entity_poly.pdbx_seq_one_letter_code
_entity_poly.pdbx_strand_id
1 'polypeptide(L)' 'MGSTLLSPRTNVYVFKQKGTDKGHEKEVVFASGAKLTKVKEHYITHRTAYKSDNNSQQLLEKLVPIYVLEVNIS' A
#
# COMPACT_ATOMS: atom_id res chain seq x y z
N MET A 1 -14.90 15.66 -6.01
CA MET A 1 -14.07 16.17 -7.12
C MET A 1 -12.68 15.58 -6.94
N GLY A 2 -12.25 14.68 -7.82
CA GLY A 2 -10.93 14.04 -7.74
C GLY A 2 -9.92 14.85 -8.56
N SER A 3 -8.83 15.30 -7.93
CA SER A 3 -7.72 15.93 -8.62
C SER A 3 -6.84 14.85 -9.25
N THR A 4 -6.86 14.77 -10.58
CA THR A 4 -5.90 13.97 -11.35
C THR A 4 -4.57 14.74 -11.42
N LEU A 5 -3.51 14.20 -10.81
CA LEU A 5 -2.14 14.70 -10.94
C LEU A 5 -1.62 14.39 -12.35
N LEU A 6 -1.49 15.42 -13.20
CA LEU A 6 -1.20 15.27 -14.62
C LEU A 6 0.30 15.12 -14.96
N SER A 7 1.21 15.35 -14.01
CA SER A 7 2.67 15.28 -14.25
C SER A 7 3.45 14.84 -13.01
N PRO A 8 3.52 13.54 -12.69
CA PRO A 8 4.34 13.07 -11.58
C PRO A 8 5.83 13.33 -11.88
N ARG A 9 6.59 13.81 -10.88
CA ARG A 9 8.04 14.06 -11.01
C ARG A 9 8.88 12.79 -11.12
N THR A 10 8.28 11.65 -10.77
CA THR A 10 8.91 10.32 -10.87
C THR A 10 8.03 9.38 -11.68
N ASN A 11 8.64 8.39 -12.33
CA ASN A 11 7.90 7.40 -13.10
C ASN A 11 7.15 6.45 -12.15
N VAL A 12 5.88 6.23 -12.47
CA VAL A 12 4.96 5.40 -11.69
C VAL A 12 4.55 4.22 -12.56
N TYR A 13 4.89 3.01 -12.14
CA TYR A 13 4.55 1.79 -12.88
C TYR A 13 3.46 1.04 -12.15
N VAL A 14 2.38 0.71 -12.86
CA VAL A 14 1.38 -0.23 -12.36
C VAL A 14 1.97 -1.62 -12.50
N PHE A 15 2.30 -2.25 -11.37
CA PHE A 15 2.74 -3.62 -11.37
C PHE A 15 1.53 -4.55 -11.28
N LYS A 16 1.41 -5.46 -12.24
CA LYS A 16 0.37 -6.50 -12.24
C LYS A 16 1.05 -7.86 -12.14
N GLN A 17 0.87 -8.54 -11.01
CA GLN A 17 1.28 -9.94 -10.91
C GLN A 17 0.46 -10.78 -11.91
N LYS A 18 1.15 -11.58 -12.73
CA LYS A 18 0.53 -12.43 -13.75
C LYS A 18 -0.12 -13.63 -13.06
N GLY A 19 -1.44 -13.82 -13.26
CA GLY A 19 -2.18 -15.00 -12.77
C GLY A 19 -2.88 -14.85 -11.42
N THR A 20 -3.05 -13.65 -10.88
CA THR A 20 -3.80 -13.42 -9.63
C THR A 20 -5.22 -12.91 -9.93
N ASP A 21 -6.22 -13.67 -9.50
CA ASP A 21 -7.66 -13.36 -9.67
C ASP A 21 -8.25 -12.55 -8.51
N LYS A 22 -7.44 -12.36 -7.45
CA LYS A 22 -7.82 -11.63 -6.23
C LYS A 22 -7.18 -10.26 -6.31
N GLY A 23 -7.95 -9.28 -6.79
CA GLY A 23 -7.51 -7.90 -7.02
C GLY A 23 -7.20 -7.10 -5.75
N HIS A 24 -6.32 -7.60 -4.89
CA HIS A 24 -5.89 -6.91 -3.69
C HIS A 24 -4.46 -6.42 -3.92
N GLU A 25 -4.32 -5.11 -3.88
CA GLU A 25 -3.09 -4.33 -4.06
C GLU A 25 -2.74 -4.07 -5.54
N LYS A 26 -3.17 -2.89 -6.01
CA LYS A 26 -2.51 -2.24 -7.16
C LYS A 26 -1.15 -1.80 -6.64
N GLU A 27 -0.16 -2.67 -6.75
CA GLU A 27 1.22 -2.32 -6.44
C GLU A 27 1.67 -1.24 -7.42
N VAL A 28 2.14 -0.14 -6.85
CA VAL A 28 2.70 0.98 -7.59
C VAL A 28 4.18 1.02 -7.28
N VAL A 29 5.01 0.82 -8.30
CA VAL A 29 6.47 0.85 -8.15
C VAL A 29 6.98 2.24 -8.51
N PHE A 30 7.76 2.82 -7.60
CA PHE A 30 8.47 4.07 -7.82
C PHE A 30 9.90 3.79 -8.29
N ALA A 31 10.48 4.71 -9.07
CA ALA A 31 11.88 4.61 -9.45
C ALA A 31 12.80 4.55 -8.22
N SER A 32 13.93 3.85 -8.35
CA SER A 32 14.94 3.79 -7.28
C SER A 32 15.41 5.21 -6.90
N GLY A 33 15.48 5.49 -5.61
CA GLY A 33 15.83 6.81 -5.08
C GLY A 33 14.65 7.78 -4.89
N ALA A 34 13.42 7.40 -5.24
CA ALA A 34 12.24 8.21 -4.96
C ALA A 34 12.09 8.47 -3.45
N LYS A 35 11.87 9.73 -3.08
CA LYS A 35 11.63 10.14 -1.70
C LYS A 35 10.14 10.31 -1.47
N LEU A 36 9.62 9.60 -0.46
CA LEU A 36 8.24 9.73 0.01
C LEU A 36 8.21 10.58 1.27
N THR A 37 7.48 11.69 1.22
CA THR A 37 7.28 12.58 2.38
C THR A 37 5.82 12.50 2.82
N LYS A 38 5.56 12.01 4.04
CA LYS A 38 4.21 11.99 4.63
C LYS A 38 3.73 13.42 4.86
N VAL A 39 2.60 13.77 4.26
CA VAL A 39 1.94 15.08 4.40
C VAL A 39 0.85 15.01 5.45
N LYS A 40 -0.01 14.01 5.34
CA LYS A 40 -1.17 13.83 6.21
C LYS A 40 -1.45 12.36 6.44
N GLU A 41 -2.03 12.07 7.59
CA GLU A 41 -2.49 10.74 7.98
C GLU A 41 -3.92 10.86 8.49
N HIS A 42 -4.80 9.99 7.99
CA HIS A 42 -6.18 9.92 8.43
C HIS A 42 -6.50 8.50 8.87
N TYR A 43 -6.80 8.34 10.16
CA TYR A 43 -7.25 7.06 10.71
C TYR A 43 -8.62 6.69 10.13
N ILE A 44 -8.76 5.43 9.74
CA ILE A 44 -10.01 4.89 9.20
C ILE A 44 -10.67 3.95 10.22
N THR A 45 -9.98 2.90 10.61
CA THR A 45 -10.53 1.84 11.46
C THR A 45 -9.43 0.91 11.99
N HIS A 46 -9.78 -0.11 12.76
CA HIS A 46 -8.90 -1.25 13.04
C HIS A 46 -9.36 -2.48 12.25
N ARG A 47 -8.42 -3.33 11.85
CA ARG A 47 -8.69 -4.65 11.26
C ARG A 47 -7.74 -5.69 11.85
N THR A 48 -8.19 -6.93 11.89
CA THR A 48 -7.34 -8.05 12.29
C THR A 48 -6.43 -8.42 11.11
N ALA A 49 -5.12 -8.33 11.32
CA ALA A 49 -4.11 -8.87 10.44
C ALA A 49 -3.82 -10.32 10.85
N TYR A 50 -3.70 -11.18 9.85
CA TYR A 50 -3.44 -12.61 10.01
C TYR A 50 -2.07 -12.95 9.43
N LYS A 51 -1.27 -13.69 10.19
CA LYS A 51 -0.02 -14.28 9.71
C LYS A 51 -0.11 -15.79 9.84
N SER A 52 0.16 -16.48 8.74
CA SER A 52 0.40 -17.91 8.74
C SER A 52 1.91 -18.14 8.76
N ASP A 53 2.38 -18.91 9.73
CA ASP A 53 3.75 -19.40 9.77
C ASP A 53 3.77 -20.86 9.30
N ASN A 54 4.60 -21.16 8.30
CA ASN A 54 4.68 -22.49 7.67
C ASN A 54 5.12 -23.58 8.66
N ASN A 55 5.76 -23.21 9.77
CA ASN A 55 6.35 -24.16 10.72
C ASN A 55 5.45 -24.50 11.92
N SER A 56 4.55 -23.61 12.33
CA SER A 56 3.82 -23.76 13.60
C SER A 56 2.35 -24.18 13.45
N GLN A 57 1.81 -24.27 12.22
CA GLN A 57 0.36 -24.46 11.95
C GLN A 57 -0.56 -23.49 12.73
N GLN A 58 0.02 -22.48 13.39
CA GLN A 58 -0.69 -21.58 14.28
C GLN A 58 -0.99 -20.31 13.51
N LEU A 59 -2.27 -19.94 13.52
CA LEU A 59 -2.72 -18.66 13.02
C LEU A 59 -2.36 -17.59 14.06
N LEU A 60 -1.51 -16.64 13.68
CA LEU A 60 -1.20 -15.48 14.50
C LEU A 60 -2.09 -14.32 14.07
N GLU A 61 -2.80 -13.74 15.03
CA GLU A 61 -3.74 -12.65 14.82
C GLU A 61 -3.33 -11.40 15.58
N LYS A 62 -3.48 -10.23 14.96
CA LYS A 62 -3.23 -8.94 15.60
C LYS A 62 -4.22 -7.90 15.12
N LEU A 63 -4.91 -7.24 16.04
CA LEU A 63 -5.70 -6.05 15.71
C LEU A 63 -4.76 -4.89 15.39
N VAL A 64 -4.84 -4.33 14.18
CA VAL A 64 -3.98 -3.24 13.70
C VAL A 64 -4.82 -2.06 13.19
N PRO A 65 -4.39 -0.81 13.39
CA PRO A 65 -5.05 0.35 12.81
C PRO A 65 -4.76 0.46 11.30
N ILE A 66 -5.76 0.94 10.55
CA ILE A 66 -5.68 1.26 9.12
C ILE A 66 -5.80 2.77 8.96
N TYR A 67 -4.91 3.33 8.15
CA TYR A 67 -4.86 4.75 7.82
C TYR A 67 -4.89 4.96 6.30
N VAL A 68 -5.34 6.14 5.89
CA VAL A 68 -5.09 6.70 4.55
C VAL A 68 -4.02 7.77 4.70
N LEU A 69 -2.98 7.68 3.86
CA LEU A 69 -1.86 8.60 3.87
C LEU A 69 -1.88 9.48 2.62
N GLU A 70 -1.67 10.78 2.82
CA GLU A 70 -1.31 11.70 1.76
C GLU A 70 0.22 11.81 1.75
N VAL A 71 0.83 11.50 0.61
CA VAL A 71 2.28 11.48 0.44
C VAL A 71 2.69 12.28 -0.78
N ASN A 72 3.77 13.04 -0.63
CA ASN A 72 4.47 13.66 -1.74
C ASN A 72 5.57 12.73 -2.23
N ILE A 73 5.77 12.69 -3.55
CA ILE A 73 6.78 11.86 -4.20
C ILE A 73 7.69 12.77 -5.02
N SER A 74 9.00 12.69 -4.79
CA SER A 74 10.03 13.46 -5.51
C SER A 74 11.24 12.61 -5.87
#